data_AF-A0A2S9F9V3-F1
#
_entry.id   AF-A0A2S9F9V3-F1
#
_cell.length_a   1.000
_cell.length_b   1.000
_cell.length_c   1.000
_cell.angle_alpha   90.00
_cell.angle_beta   90.00
_cell.angle_gamma   90.00
#
_symmetry.space_group_name_H-M   'P 1'
#
loop_
_entity.id
_entity.type
_entity.pdbx_description
1 polymer ?
#
loop_
_entity_poly.entity_id
_entity_poly.type
_entity_poly.pdbx_seq_one_letter_code
_entity_poly.pdbx_strand_id
1 'polypeptide(L)'
;VVDIESLRDSIANFDDFFRPIRNYFYWEPHCYNIPVCWAIRSVFDTLDGINVMTDDFKAIIPDMKRLDQLMPQMVALMPEMISTMKTMRTMMLTMYQSQKGQQDQMAAMSEDADAMGEAFDDSMNDDSFYLPPEIFENADFQRGLEQFLSPDGHAVRFIISHEGDPLSAEGVAKIEKIKTAAKEAVKGTPLEGSKIYLGGTAATFKDMQDGNNYDLLIAGIAALGLIFIIMLILTRAVVAAAVIVGTVVLSLAASFGLSVLVWQHILGTELHWMVLAMAVIILLAVGADYNLLLVSRLKEEIHAGIGTGIIRAMGGSGSVVTAAGLVFALTMMAMAVSELTVIGQVGTTIGLGLLFDTLVIRAFMTPSIAALLGPWFWWPQRVRTRPVPAPWPRPGGLQSDPSEGVKV
;
A
#
# COMPACT_ATOMS: atom_id res chain seq x y z
N VAL A 1 -32.37 11.96 -40.57
CA VAL A 1 -32.10 13.41 -40.32
C VAL A 1 -33.14 14.30 -41.00
N VAL A 2 -33.50 14.05 -42.27
CA VAL A 2 -34.50 14.85 -43.03
C VAL A 2 -35.90 14.89 -42.39
N ASP A 3 -36.29 13.86 -41.63
CA ASP A 3 -37.64 13.73 -41.06
C ASP A 3 -37.86 14.48 -39.72
N ILE A 4 -36.77 14.81 -39.02
CA ILE A 4 -36.85 15.48 -37.71
C ILE A 4 -36.98 16.99 -37.89
N GLU A 5 -36.34 17.56 -38.92
CA GLU A 5 -36.42 18.99 -39.21
C GLU A 5 -37.79 19.38 -39.74
N SER A 6 -38.40 18.58 -40.62
CA SER A 6 -39.76 18.80 -41.13
C SER A 6 -40.81 18.71 -40.02
N LEU A 7 -40.62 17.78 -39.07
CA LEU A 7 -41.51 17.60 -37.93
C LEU A 7 -41.38 18.74 -36.92
N ARG A 8 -40.15 19.22 -36.64
CA ARG A 8 -39.91 20.43 -35.85
C ARG A 8 -40.58 21.65 -36.48
N ASP A 9 -40.38 21.86 -37.79
CA ASP A 9 -40.93 23.02 -38.48
C ASP A 9 -42.48 22.97 -38.52
N SER A 10 -43.06 21.78 -38.64
CA SER A 10 -44.51 21.58 -38.55
C SER A 10 -45.06 21.87 -37.15
N ILE A 11 -44.34 21.49 -36.10
CA ILE A 11 -44.69 21.78 -34.70
C ILE A 11 -44.53 23.28 -34.39
N ALA A 12 -43.46 23.91 -34.87
CA ALA A 12 -43.25 25.35 -34.69
C ALA A 12 -44.36 26.17 -35.39
N ASN A 13 -44.77 25.76 -36.59
CA ASN A 13 -45.89 26.40 -37.30
C ASN A 13 -47.24 26.19 -36.57
N PHE A 14 -47.45 25.03 -35.96
CA PHE A 14 -48.64 24.76 -35.14
C PHE A 14 -48.65 25.61 -33.86
N ASP A 15 -47.51 25.75 -33.18
CA ASP A 15 -47.36 26.58 -31.99
C ASP A 15 -47.62 28.06 -32.30
N ASP A 16 -47.09 28.58 -33.41
CA ASP A 16 -47.31 29.97 -33.83
C ASP A 16 -48.78 30.25 -34.18
N PHE A 17 -49.53 29.27 -34.69
CA PHE A 17 -50.97 29.41 -34.96
C PHE A 17 -51.79 29.54 -33.66
N PHE A 18 -51.43 28.80 -32.60
CA PHE A 18 -52.12 28.82 -31.31
C PHE A 18 -51.57 29.84 -30.31
N ARG A 19 -50.53 30.58 -30.68
CA ARG A 19 -49.86 31.61 -29.87
C ARG A 19 -50.80 32.63 -29.18
N PRO A 20 -51.88 33.13 -29.80
CA PRO A 20 -52.81 34.06 -29.14
C PRO A 20 -53.58 33.39 -27.98
N ILE A 21 -53.94 32.12 -28.15
CA ILE A 21 -54.65 31.31 -27.16
C ILE A 21 -53.71 30.92 -26.03
N ARG A 22 -52.46 30.58 -26.35
CA ARG A 22 -51.40 30.31 -25.36
C ARG A 22 -51.16 31.52 -24.46
N ASN A 23 -51.01 32.72 -25.02
CA ASN A 23 -50.78 33.94 -24.24
C ASN A 23 -51.92 34.24 -23.24
N TYR A 24 -53.17 33.95 -23.60
CA TYR A 24 -54.31 34.11 -22.69
C TYR A 24 -54.19 33.20 -21.46
N PHE A 25 -53.79 31.94 -21.64
CA PHE A 25 -53.65 30.97 -20.55
C PHE A 25 -52.41 31.20 -19.66
N TYR A 26 -51.35 31.84 -20.18
CA TYR A 26 -50.18 32.21 -19.37
C TYR A 26 -50.39 33.51 -18.57
N TRP A 27 -51.30 34.38 -19.00
CA TRP A 27 -51.56 35.68 -18.36
C TRP A 27 -52.56 35.60 -17.20
N GLU A 28 -53.44 34.58 -17.17
CA GLU A 28 -54.47 34.43 -16.13
C GLU A 28 -53.90 33.81 -14.82
N PRO A 29 -53.89 34.52 -13.67
CA PRO A 29 -53.21 34.08 -12.44
C PRO A 29 -53.78 32.82 -11.79
N HIS A 30 -55.03 32.47 -12.09
CA HIS A 30 -55.76 31.35 -11.46
C HIS A 30 -55.77 30.06 -12.29
N CYS A 31 -55.06 30.03 -13.42
CA CYS A 31 -55.02 28.88 -14.33
C CYS A 31 -54.46 27.59 -13.68
N TYR A 32 -53.65 27.70 -12.62
CA TYR A 32 -53.11 26.54 -11.88
C TYR A 32 -54.17 25.73 -11.12
N ASN A 33 -55.28 26.35 -10.71
CA ASN A 33 -56.31 25.71 -9.89
C ASN A 33 -57.51 25.20 -10.71
N ILE A 34 -57.52 25.45 -12.03
CA ILE A 34 -58.58 25.04 -12.94
C ILE A 34 -58.06 23.86 -13.78
N PRO A 35 -58.61 22.63 -13.62
CA PRO A 35 -58.06 21.42 -14.25
C PRO A 35 -57.90 21.50 -15.77
N VAL A 36 -58.85 22.15 -16.44
CA VAL A 36 -58.84 22.31 -17.91
C VAL A 36 -57.73 23.27 -18.37
N CYS A 37 -57.51 24.34 -17.61
CA CYS A 37 -56.52 25.37 -17.92
C CYS A 37 -55.09 24.83 -17.75
N TRP A 38 -54.86 24.08 -16.66
CA TRP A 38 -53.61 23.38 -16.41
C TRP A 38 -53.33 22.29 -17.46
N ALA A 39 -54.33 21.52 -17.87
CA ALA A 39 -54.18 20.49 -18.90
C ALA A 39 -53.72 21.08 -20.23
N ILE A 40 -54.35 22.16 -20.69
CA ILE A 40 -53.97 22.83 -21.95
C ILE A 40 -52.58 23.44 -21.87
N ARG A 41 -52.20 24.04 -20.72
CA ARG A 41 -50.85 24.56 -20.51
C ARG A 41 -49.79 23.46 -20.52
N SER A 42 -50.05 22.33 -19.86
CA SER A 42 -49.12 21.19 -19.81
C SER A 42 -48.83 20.62 -21.19
N VAL A 43 -49.78 20.70 -22.13
CA VAL A 43 -49.59 20.32 -23.55
C VAL A 43 -48.62 21.27 -24.26
N PHE A 44 -48.69 22.58 -24.00
CA PHE A 44 -47.73 23.54 -24.58
C PHE A 44 -46.33 23.40 -23.94
N ASP A 45 -46.25 23.19 -22.62
CA ASP A 45 -44.97 22.95 -21.93
C ASP A 45 -44.31 21.64 -22.44
N THR A 46 -45.09 20.61 -22.80
CA THR A 46 -44.54 19.38 -23.41
C THR A 46 -44.08 19.61 -24.86
N LEU A 47 -44.75 20.47 -25.63
CA LEU A 47 -44.29 20.85 -26.97
C LEU A 47 -42.96 21.61 -26.92
N ASP A 48 -42.75 22.48 -25.93
CA ASP A 48 -41.47 23.19 -25.73
C ASP A 48 -40.33 22.21 -25.37
N GLY A 49 -40.61 21.17 -24.59
CA GLY A 49 -39.65 20.12 -24.27
C GLY A 49 -39.14 19.34 -25.48
N ILE A 50 -39.93 19.24 -26.55
CA ILE A 50 -39.55 18.54 -27.80
C ILE A 50 -38.48 19.32 -28.59
N ASN A 51 -38.47 20.65 -28.49
CA ASN A 51 -37.45 21.48 -29.14
C ASN A 51 -36.07 21.28 -28.50
N VAL A 52 -36.00 21.27 -27.16
CA VAL A 52 -34.74 21.06 -26.43
C VAL A 52 -34.15 19.68 -26.74
N MET A 53 -34.99 18.65 -26.78
CA MET A 53 -34.55 17.29 -27.15
C MET A 53 -33.95 17.26 -28.57
N THR A 54 -34.53 18.01 -29.51
CA THR A 54 -34.06 18.05 -30.90
C THR A 54 -32.68 18.69 -31.05
N ASP A 55 -32.41 19.75 -30.28
CA ASP A 55 -31.12 20.44 -30.30
C ASP A 55 -30.00 19.59 -29.63
N ASP A 56 -30.32 18.89 -28.54
CA ASP A 56 -29.40 17.94 -27.90
C ASP A 56 -29.04 16.78 -28.83
N PHE A 57 -30.01 16.25 -29.58
CA PHE A 57 -29.75 15.24 -30.61
C PHE A 57 -28.83 15.75 -31.73
N LYS A 58 -28.95 17.03 -32.12
CA LYS A 58 -28.03 17.64 -33.10
C LYS A 58 -26.61 17.78 -32.57
N ALA A 59 -26.43 18.03 -31.27
CA ALA A 59 -25.12 18.12 -30.64
C ALA A 59 -24.39 16.77 -30.54
N ILE A 60 -25.12 15.64 -30.44
CA ILE A 60 -24.53 14.29 -30.27
C ILE A 60 -24.19 13.60 -31.61
N ILE A 61 -24.84 13.99 -32.71
CA ILE A 61 -24.59 13.41 -34.05
C ILE A 61 -23.11 13.46 -34.50
N PRO A 62 -22.35 14.57 -34.31
CA PRO A 62 -20.93 14.63 -34.65
C PRO A 62 -20.08 13.62 -33.88
N ASP A 63 -20.36 13.44 -32.58
CA ASP A 63 -19.62 12.51 -31.72
C ASP A 63 -19.94 11.05 -32.06
N MET A 64 -21.21 10.74 -32.37
CA MET A 64 -21.57 9.42 -32.90
C MET A 64 -20.87 9.11 -34.23
N LYS A 65 -20.72 10.09 -35.13
CA LYS A 65 -19.97 9.90 -36.37
C LYS A 65 -18.48 9.69 -36.12
N ARG A 66 -17.91 10.33 -35.10
CA ARG A 66 -16.51 10.14 -34.71
C ARG A 66 -16.28 8.76 -34.09
N LEU A 67 -17.22 8.28 -33.28
CA LEU A 67 -17.24 6.90 -32.78
C LEU A 67 -17.37 5.89 -33.92
N ASP A 68 -18.24 6.14 -34.90
CA ASP A 68 -18.42 5.28 -36.08
C ASP A 68 -17.13 5.15 -36.91
N GLN A 69 -16.28 6.19 -36.94
CA GLN A 69 -14.97 6.15 -37.59
C GLN A 69 -13.89 5.40 -36.78
N LEU A 70 -13.92 5.50 -35.46
CA LEU A 70 -12.89 4.95 -34.58
C LEU A 70 -13.17 3.49 -34.15
N MET A 71 -14.43 3.11 -34.02
CA MET A 71 -14.84 1.77 -33.61
C MET A 71 -14.30 0.67 -34.54
N PRO A 72 -14.30 0.81 -35.88
CA PRO A 72 -13.71 -0.19 -36.78
C PRO A 72 -12.20 -0.31 -36.62
N GLN A 73 -11.50 0.79 -36.33
CA GLN A 73 -10.05 0.80 -36.12
C GLN A 73 -9.67 0.07 -34.82
N MET A 74 -10.44 0.26 -33.75
CA MET A 74 -10.25 -0.47 -32.50
C MET A 74 -10.57 -1.96 -32.66
N VAL A 75 -11.62 -2.30 -33.42
CA VAL A 75 -11.95 -3.71 -33.72
C VAL A 75 -10.88 -4.38 -34.56
N ALA A 76 -10.22 -3.66 -35.47
CA ALA A 76 -9.13 -4.19 -36.26
C ALA A 76 -7.86 -4.51 -35.43
N LEU A 77 -7.59 -3.74 -34.36
CA LEU A 77 -6.43 -3.93 -33.49
C LEU A 77 -6.64 -4.99 -32.37
N MET A 78 -7.90 -5.26 -31.99
CA MET A 78 -8.20 -6.23 -30.93
C MET A 78 -7.63 -7.63 -31.18
N PRO A 79 -7.72 -8.24 -32.39
CA PRO A 79 -7.18 -9.57 -32.64
C PRO A 79 -5.67 -9.67 -32.41
N GLU A 80 -4.92 -8.63 -32.78
CA GLU A 80 -3.46 -8.57 -32.61
C GLU A 80 -3.07 -8.39 -31.14
N MET A 81 -3.81 -7.56 -30.39
CA MET A 81 -3.60 -7.42 -28.95
C MET A 81 -3.95 -8.71 -28.19
N ILE A 82 -4.99 -9.43 -28.62
CA ILE A 82 -5.37 -10.73 -28.04
C ILE A 82 -4.32 -11.80 -28.37
N SER A 83 -3.77 -11.81 -29.59
CA SER A 83 -2.74 -12.78 -29.99
C SER A 83 -1.43 -12.57 -29.22
N THR A 84 -1.02 -11.31 -29.01
CA THR A 84 0.15 -10.98 -28.18
C THR A 84 -0.08 -11.38 -26.72
N MET A 85 -1.24 -11.07 -26.13
CA MET A 85 -1.55 -11.48 -24.76
C MET A 85 -1.60 -13.01 -24.60
N LYS A 86 -2.18 -13.73 -25.57
CA LYS A 86 -2.16 -15.21 -25.58
C LYS A 86 -0.74 -15.75 -25.69
N THR A 87 0.09 -15.16 -26.55
CA THR A 87 1.49 -15.56 -26.72
C THR A 87 2.29 -15.34 -25.45
N MET A 88 2.12 -14.19 -24.80
CA MET A 88 2.78 -13.87 -23.53
C MET A 88 2.34 -14.84 -22.42
N ARG A 89 1.04 -15.15 -22.32
CA ARG A 89 0.52 -16.16 -21.39
C ARG A 89 1.16 -17.53 -21.64
N THR A 90 1.20 -17.99 -22.90
CA THR A 90 1.81 -19.28 -23.24
C THR A 90 3.29 -19.29 -22.88
N MET A 91 4.04 -18.23 -23.21
CA MET A 91 5.45 -18.13 -22.86
C MET A 91 5.67 -18.21 -21.35
N MET A 92 4.87 -17.48 -20.55
CA MET A 92 4.97 -17.48 -19.10
C MET A 92 4.66 -18.87 -18.51
N LEU A 93 3.62 -19.54 -19.01
CA LEU A 93 3.27 -20.90 -18.58
C LEU A 93 4.35 -21.92 -18.97
N THR A 94 4.91 -21.82 -20.17
CA THR A 94 6.00 -22.70 -20.60
C THR A 94 7.25 -22.49 -19.76
N MET A 95 7.59 -21.23 -19.45
CA MET A 95 8.73 -20.90 -18.60
C MET A 95 8.53 -21.43 -17.16
N TYR A 96 7.32 -21.26 -16.60
CA TYR A 96 6.96 -21.84 -15.31
C TYR A 96 7.06 -23.37 -15.31
N GLN A 97 6.50 -24.05 -16.33
CA GLN A 97 6.57 -25.51 -16.41
C GLN A 97 8.00 -26.02 -16.60
N SER A 98 8.82 -25.34 -17.40
CA SER A 98 10.23 -25.69 -17.55
C SER A 98 10.99 -25.55 -16.23
N GLN A 99 10.73 -24.48 -15.48
CA GLN A 99 11.37 -24.23 -14.19
C GLN A 99 10.90 -25.22 -13.12
N LYS A 100 9.59 -25.53 -13.10
CA LYS A 100 9.02 -26.57 -12.25
C LYS A 100 9.58 -27.95 -12.59
N GLY A 101 9.67 -28.32 -13.87
CA GLY A 101 10.25 -29.61 -14.28
C GLY A 101 11.71 -29.75 -13.84
N GLN A 102 12.50 -28.67 -13.93
CA GLN A 102 13.87 -28.64 -13.42
C GLN A 102 13.93 -28.80 -11.89
N GLN A 103 13.01 -28.18 -11.15
CA GLN A 103 12.91 -28.34 -9.68
C GLN A 103 12.44 -29.75 -9.29
N ASP A 104 11.43 -30.28 -9.95
CA ASP A 104 10.91 -31.63 -9.70
C ASP A 104 12.02 -32.67 -9.99
N GLN A 105 12.85 -32.46 -11.01
CA GLN A 105 14.04 -33.28 -11.27
C GLN A 105 15.10 -33.15 -10.18
N MET A 106 15.34 -31.94 -9.64
CA MET A 106 16.24 -31.76 -8.49
C MET A 106 15.73 -32.45 -7.24
N ALA A 107 14.42 -32.38 -6.97
CA ALA A 107 13.80 -33.06 -5.84
C ALA A 107 13.91 -34.59 -5.98
N ALA A 108 13.66 -35.14 -7.16
CA ALA A 108 13.83 -36.57 -7.42
C ALA A 108 15.29 -37.03 -7.28
N MET A 109 16.28 -36.20 -7.65
CA MET A 109 17.70 -36.50 -7.38
C MET A 109 18.05 -36.40 -5.89
N SER A 110 17.29 -35.64 -5.09
CA SER A 110 17.47 -35.55 -3.64
C SER A 110 16.92 -36.78 -2.93
N GLU A 111 15.87 -37.41 -3.45
CA GLU A 111 15.21 -38.57 -2.81
C GLU A 111 16.18 -39.72 -2.52
N ASP A 112 17.03 -40.06 -3.50
CA ASP A 112 18.09 -41.08 -3.30
C ASP A 112 19.15 -40.64 -2.28
N ALA A 113 19.46 -39.34 -2.22
CA ALA A 113 20.43 -38.79 -1.28
C ALA A 113 19.86 -38.74 0.15
N ASP A 114 18.57 -38.43 0.30
CA ASP A 114 17.87 -38.41 1.58
C ASP A 114 17.75 -39.84 2.14
N ALA A 115 17.36 -40.82 1.31
CA ALA A 115 17.34 -42.23 1.70
C ALA A 115 18.72 -42.79 2.07
N MET A 116 19.77 -42.37 1.34
CA MET A 116 21.15 -42.71 1.69
C MET A 116 21.57 -42.07 3.03
N GLY A 117 21.17 -40.81 3.27
CA GLY A 117 21.41 -40.11 4.53
C GLY A 117 20.76 -40.82 5.71
N GLU A 118 19.50 -41.22 5.57
CA GLU A 118 18.74 -41.97 6.59
C GLU A 118 19.41 -43.32 6.91
N ALA A 119 19.86 -44.04 5.88
CA ALA A 119 20.59 -45.30 6.06
C ALA A 119 21.97 -45.11 6.75
N PHE A 120 22.65 -43.97 6.52
CA PHE A 120 23.89 -43.64 7.20
C PHE A 120 23.64 -43.28 8.68
N ASP A 121 22.60 -42.50 8.98
CA ASP A 121 22.22 -42.13 10.35
C ASP A 121 21.82 -43.38 11.16
N ASP A 122 21.00 -44.26 10.57
CA ASP A 122 20.60 -45.55 11.16
C ASP A 122 21.79 -46.47 11.45
N SER A 123 22.89 -46.33 10.70
CA SER A 123 24.08 -47.15 10.88
C SER A 123 24.91 -46.77 12.12
N MET A 124 24.64 -45.61 12.74
CA MET A 124 25.32 -45.07 13.93
C MET A 124 26.86 -45.11 13.87
N ASN A 125 27.43 -45.02 12.67
CA ASN A 125 28.88 -45.16 12.45
C ASN A 125 29.54 -43.78 12.33
N ASP A 126 29.54 -43.03 13.42
CA ASP A 126 29.83 -41.58 13.43
C ASP A 126 31.32 -41.18 13.37
N ASP A 127 32.28 -42.11 13.47
CA ASP A 127 33.63 -41.69 13.87
C ASP A 127 34.73 -41.79 12.80
N SER A 128 34.61 -42.66 11.78
CA SER A 128 35.53 -42.68 10.62
C SER A 128 35.23 -43.82 9.64
N PHE A 129 35.55 -43.61 8.36
CA PHE A 129 35.58 -44.67 7.35
C PHE A 129 37.03 -44.90 6.88
N TYR A 130 37.46 -46.17 6.84
CA TYR A 130 38.78 -46.53 6.34
C TYR A 130 38.78 -46.53 4.82
N LEU A 131 39.56 -45.63 4.20
CA LEU A 131 39.86 -45.67 2.77
C LEU A 131 41.12 -46.54 2.53
N PRO A 132 41.00 -47.67 1.82
CA PRO A 132 42.17 -48.44 1.40
C PRO A 132 43.05 -47.64 0.42
N PRO A 133 44.38 -47.78 0.47
CA PRO A 133 45.29 -47.08 -0.44
C PRO A 133 45.04 -47.39 -1.92
N GLU A 134 44.53 -48.59 -2.23
CA GLU A 134 44.29 -49.02 -3.61
C GLU A 134 43.19 -48.20 -4.30
N ILE A 135 42.29 -47.56 -3.53
CA ILE A 135 41.20 -46.75 -4.09
C ILE A 135 41.72 -45.50 -4.82
N PHE A 136 42.90 -44.98 -4.43
CA PHE A 136 43.52 -43.82 -5.07
C PHE A 136 44.07 -44.14 -6.48
N GLU A 137 44.23 -45.43 -6.82
CA GLU A 137 44.63 -45.89 -8.15
C GLU A 137 43.44 -46.10 -9.10
N ASN A 138 42.21 -46.06 -8.58
CA ASN A 138 41.01 -46.25 -9.37
C ASN A 138 40.74 -45.03 -10.28
N ALA A 139 40.54 -45.27 -11.58
CA ALA A 139 40.29 -44.23 -12.57
C ALA A 139 39.03 -43.38 -12.29
N ASP A 140 37.98 -43.98 -11.73
CA ASP A 140 36.76 -43.27 -11.37
C ASP A 140 36.96 -42.38 -10.14
N PHE A 141 37.76 -42.85 -9.17
CA PHE A 141 38.11 -42.07 -7.99
C PHE A 141 38.99 -40.86 -8.35
N GLN A 142 39.94 -41.03 -9.26
CA GLN A 142 40.77 -39.93 -9.78
C GLN A 142 39.94 -38.87 -10.52
N ARG A 143 38.97 -39.29 -11.34
CA ARG A 143 38.00 -38.39 -11.97
C ARG A 143 37.14 -37.64 -10.96
N GLY A 144 36.71 -38.31 -9.89
CA GLY A 144 35.97 -37.68 -8.78
C GLY A 144 36.82 -36.63 -8.07
N LEU A 145 38.08 -36.95 -7.76
CA LEU A 145 39.04 -36.04 -7.14
C LEU A 145 39.14 -34.72 -7.91
N GLU A 146 39.25 -34.77 -9.24
CA GLU A 146 39.31 -33.57 -10.09
C GLU A 146 38.04 -32.67 -9.99
N GLN A 147 36.88 -33.22 -9.62
CA GLN A 147 35.63 -32.47 -9.47
C GLN A 147 35.42 -31.86 -8.08
N PHE A 148 36.10 -32.38 -7.05
CA PHE A 148 35.90 -31.98 -5.66
C PHE A 148 37.13 -31.27 -5.06
N LEU A 149 38.33 -31.51 -5.58
CA LEU A 149 39.55 -30.82 -5.18
C LEU A 149 39.94 -29.76 -6.21
N SER A 150 40.49 -28.66 -5.71
CA SER A 150 41.05 -27.64 -6.59
C SER A 150 42.32 -28.13 -7.28
N PRO A 151 42.67 -27.58 -8.47
CA PRO A 151 43.89 -27.96 -9.18
C PRO A 151 45.19 -27.75 -8.38
N ASP A 152 45.18 -26.82 -7.42
CA ASP A 152 46.27 -26.54 -6.50
C ASP A 152 46.23 -27.37 -5.19
N GLY A 153 45.20 -28.20 -5.01
CA GLY A 153 45.03 -29.07 -3.83
C GLY A 153 44.73 -28.33 -2.52
N HIS A 154 44.48 -27.02 -2.56
CA HIS A 154 44.25 -26.19 -1.37
C HIS A 154 42.78 -25.98 -1.01
N ALA A 155 41.84 -26.40 -1.87
CA ALA A 155 40.42 -26.32 -1.61
C ALA A 155 39.73 -27.65 -1.89
N VAL A 156 38.76 -27.97 -1.03
CA VAL A 156 37.84 -29.09 -1.17
C VAL A 156 36.43 -28.55 -1.21
N ARG A 157 35.62 -29.08 -2.13
CA ARG A 157 34.18 -28.86 -2.19
C ARG A 157 33.48 -30.10 -1.65
N PHE A 158 32.49 -29.89 -0.80
CA PHE A 158 31.51 -30.90 -0.43
C PHE A 158 30.14 -30.48 -0.98
N ILE A 159 29.34 -31.46 -1.40
CA ILE A 159 27.92 -31.25 -1.74
C ILE A 159 27.13 -31.81 -0.58
N ILE A 160 26.31 -30.95 0.02
CA ILE A 160 25.48 -31.30 1.18
C ILE A 160 24.04 -31.23 0.71
N SER A 161 23.38 -32.38 0.64
CA SER A 161 21.93 -32.48 0.52
C SER A 161 21.36 -32.56 1.93
N HIS A 162 20.30 -31.82 2.20
CA HIS A 162 19.61 -31.89 3.47
C HIS A 162 18.16 -32.25 3.24
N GLU A 163 17.60 -33.00 4.18
CA GLU A 163 16.21 -33.41 4.11
C GLU A 163 15.26 -32.20 4.22
N GLY A 164 14.21 -32.21 3.39
CA GLY A 164 13.16 -31.19 3.34
C GLY A 164 13.45 -30.02 2.39
N ASP A 165 12.48 -29.13 2.25
CA ASP A 165 12.56 -28.00 1.30
C ASP A 165 13.65 -26.99 1.72
N PRO A 166 14.69 -26.76 0.89
CA PRO A 166 15.75 -25.78 1.16
C PRO A 166 15.27 -24.32 1.21
N LEU A 167 14.08 -24.02 0.69
CA LEU A 167 13.47 -22.70 0.77
C LEU A 167 12.57 -22.51 2.00
N SER A 168 12.33 -23.56 2.77
CA SER A 168 11.53 -23.49 4.00
C SER A 168 12.31 -22.83 5.14
N ALA A 169 11.58 -22.28 6.13
CA ALA A 169 12.19 -21.72 7.33
C ALA A 169 13.04 -22.75 8.10
N GLU A 170 12.62 -24.02 8.09
CA GLU A 170 13.36 -25.12 8.71
C GLU A 170 14.65 -25.45 7.95
N GLY A 171 14.59 -25.51 6.61
CA GLY A 171 15.75 -25.74 5.75
C GLY A 171 16.80 -24.64 5.91
N VAL A 172 16.37 -23.37 5.92
CA VAL A 172 17.24 -22.21 6.15
C VAL A 172 17.86 -22.23 7.56
N ALA A 173 17.13 -22.65 8.58
CA ALA A 173 17.65 -22.76 9.95
C ALA A 173 18.73 -23.85 10.12
N LYS A 174 18.72 -24.91 9.28
CA LYS A 174 19.75 -25.96 9.31
C LYS A 174 21.12 -25.45 8.84
N ILE A 175 21.17 -24.40 8.03
CA ILE A 175 22.41 -23.85 7.43
C ILE A 175 23.45 -23.43 8.47
N GLU A 176 23.04 -22.77 9.54
CA GLU A 176 23.96 -22.40 10.64
C GLU A 176 24.50 -23.62 11.39
N LYS A 177 23.67 -24.67 11.54
CA LYS A 177 24.10 -25.92 12.18
C LYS A 177 25.14 -26.63 11.33
N ILE A 178 24.96 -26.68 10.01
CA ILE A 178 25.94 -27.26 9.07
C ILE A 178 27.28 -26.53 9.19
N LYS A 179 27.25 -25.20 9.20
CA LYS A 179 28.47 -24.38 9.32
C LYS A 179 29.16 -24.56 10.66
N THR A 180 28.39 -24.77 11.73
CA THR A 180 28.91 -25.03 13.09
C THR A 180 29.53 -26.42 13.17
N ALA A 181 28.83 -27.45 12.70
CA ALA A 181 29.33 -28.83 12.64
C ALA A 181 30.62 -28.92 11.82
N ALA A 182 30.69 -28.24 10.67
CA ALA A 182 31.91 -28.20 9.85
C ALA A 182 33.10 -27.55 10.60
N LYS A 183 32.87 -26.51 11.39
CA LYS A 183 33.92 -25.89 12.23
C LYS A 183 34.36 -26.82 13.36
N GLU A 184 33.42 -27.54 13.96
CA GLU A 184 33.71 -28.50 15.04
C GLU A 184 34.49 -29.70 14.54
N ALA A 185 34.12 -30.27 13.38
CA ALA A 185 34.80 -31.41 12.76
C ALA A 185 36.28 -31.13 12.39
N VAL A 186 36.59 -29.87 12.08
CA VAL A 186 37.94 -29.46 11.67
C VAL A 186 38.84 -29.13 12.86
N LYS A 187 38.26 -28.97 14.06
CA LYS A 187 38.99 -28.65 15.29
C LYS A 187 39.88 -29.82 15.73
N GLY A 188 41.13 -29.54 16.09
CA GLY A 188 42.09 -30.59 16.48
C GLY A 188 42.65 -31.40 15.31
N THR A 189 42.31 -31.05 14.07
CA THR A 189 42.90 -31.60 12.86
C THR A 189 43.94 -30.63 12.28
N PRO A 190 44.84 -31.08 11.37
CA PRO A 190 45.74 -30.18 10.64
C PRO A 190 45.02 -29.07 9.84
N LEU A 191 43.69 -29.18 9.68
CA LEU A 191 42.87 -28.26 8.92
C LEU A 191 42.26 -27.14 9.77
N GLU A 192 42.53 -27.07 11.08
CA GLU A 192 41.90 -26.12 12.04
C GLU A 192 41.93 -24.63 11.59
N GLY A 193 42.91 -24.24 10.77
CA GLY A 193 43.03 -22.89 10.19
C GLY A 193 42.28 -22.64 8.86
N SER A 194 41.56 -23.64 8.34
CA SER A 194 40.91 -23.58 7.04
C SER A 194 39.68 -22.68 7.04
N LYS A 195 39.47 -21.94 5.95
CA LYS A 195 38.26 -21.11 5.77
C LYS A 195 37.13 -21.96 5.20
N ILE A 196 35.99 -21.96 5.88
CA ILE A 196 34.80 -22.70 5.45
C ILE A 196 33.82 -21.72 4.81
N TYR A 197 33.48 -21.99 3.55
CA TYR A 197 32.47 -21.26 2.78
C TYR A 197 31.31 -22.20 2.47
N LEU A 198 30.09 -21.69 2.60
CA LEU A 198 28.87 -22.42 2.28
C LEU A 198 28.13 -21.63 1.21
N GLY A 199 27.69 -22.32 0.17
CA GLY A 199 26.96 -21.74 -0.96
C GLY A 199 25.80 -22.64 -1.36
N GLY A 200 25.10 -22.26 -2.43
CA GLY A 200 23.88 -22.93 -2.87
C GLY A 200 22.62 -22.14 -2.52
N THR A 201 21.47 -22.69 -2.89
CA THR A 201 20.17 -22.01 -2.78
C THR A 201 19.83 -21.66 -1.33
N ALA A 202 19.83 -22.64 -0.44
CA ALA A 202 19.49 -22.45 0.98
C ALA A 202 20.43 -21.45 1.68
N ALA A 203 21.74 -21.51 1.42
CA ALA A 203 22.71 -20.55 1.95
C ALA A 203 22.46 -19.13 1.45
N THR A 204 22.12 -18.97 0.16
CA THR A 204 21.77 -17.66 -0.42
C THR A 204 20.49 -17.08 0.22
N PHE A 205 19.48 -17.92 0.47
CA PHE A 205 18.27 -17.49 1.17
C PHE A 205 18.53 -17.09 2.63
N LYS A 206 19.41 -17.81 3.33
CA LYS A 206 19.86 -17.45 4.68
C LYS A 206 20.55 -16.07 4.68
N ASP A 207 21.48 -15.86 3.77
CA ASP A 207 22.19 -14.58 3.63
C ASP A 207 21.23 -13.44 3.30
N MET A 208 20.23 -13.69 2.44
CA MET A 208 19.20 -12.71 2.11
C MET A 208 18.30 -12.39 3.31
N GLN A 209 17.94 -13.39 4.11
CA GLN A 209 17.14 -13.19 5.33
C GLN A 209 17.92 -12.39 6.38
N ASP A 210 19.19 -12.71 6.59
CA ASP A 210 20.06 -11.94 7.50
C ASP A 210 20.21 -10.50 7.01
N GLY A 211 20.50 -10.31 5.72
CA GLY A 211 20.58 -8.99 5.09
C GLY A 211 19.32 -8.18 5.30
N ASN A 212 18.15 -8.76 5.05
CA ASN A 212 16.86 -8.10 5.28
C ASN A 212 16.65 -7.72 6.75
N ASN A 213 17.08 -8.56 7.72
CA ASN A 213 16.97 -8.22 9.15
C ASN A 213 17.86 -7.03 9.52
N TYR A 214 19.10 -7.00 9.04
CA TYR A 214 20.01 -5.87 9.27
C TYR A 214 19.50 -4.60 8.60
N ASP A 215 19.10 -4.68 7.34
CA ASP A 215 18.60 -3.54 6.57
C ASP A 215 17.33 -2.98 7.21
N LEU A 216 16.40 -3.84 7.67
CA LEU A 216 15.19 -3.41 8.35
C LEU A 216 15.50 -2.68 9.67
N LEU A 217 16.46 -3.19 10.43
CA LEU A 217 16.87 -2.59 11.70
C LEU A 217 17.55 -1.23 11.46
N ILE A 218 18.49 -1.17 10.52
CA ILE A 218 19.19 0.07 10.15
C ILE A 218 18.20 1.10 9.61
N ALA A 219 17.37 0.71 8.65
CA ALA A 219 16.36 1.59 8.06
C ALA A 219 15.33 2.06 9.09
N GLY A 220 14.85 1.17 9.96
CA GLY A 220 13.91 1.50 11.02
C GLY A 220 14.48 2.51 12.02
N ILE A 221 15.67 2.26 12.55
CA ILE A 221 16.33 3.18 13.50
C ILE A 221 16.68 4.50 12.83
N ALA A 222 17.24 4.47 11.61
CA ALA A 222 17.61 5.68 10.87
C ALA A 222 16.38 6.53 10.54
N ALA A 223 15.28 5.92 10.06
CA ALA A 223 14.05 6.62 9.74
C ALA A 223 13.37 7.19 10.99
N LEU A 224 13.24 6.42 12.07
CA LEU A 224 12.68 6.92 13.33
C LEU A 224 13.54 8.05 13.92
N GLY A 225 14.87 7.92 13.86
CA GLY A 225 15.81 8.97 14.25
C GLY A 225 15.67 10.23 13.41
N LEU A 226 15.55 10.09 12.09
CA LEU A 226 15.34 11.20 11.16
C LEU A 226 14.01 11.91 11.43
N ILE A 227 12.91 11.16 11.57
CA ILE A 227 11.59 11.69 11.91
C ILE A 227 11.66 12.42 13.26
N PHE A 228 12.32 11.83 14.26
CA PHE A 228 12.51 12.47 15.56
C PHE A 228 13.24 13.80 15.45
N ILE A 229 14.33 13.86 14.67
CA ILE A 229 15.11 15.09 14.45
C ILE A 229 14.26 16.16 13.75
N ILE A 230 13.55 15.80 12.67
CA ILE A 230 12.68 16.72 11.94
C ILE A 230 11.58 17.25 12.86
N MET A 231 10.94 16.37 13.64
CA MET A 231 9.91 16.76 14.61
C MET A 231 10.48 17.66 15.70
N LEU A 232 11.68 17.40 16.20
CA LEU A 232 12.35 18.24 17.18
C LEU A 232 12.62 19.64 16.62
N ILE A 233 13.07 19.75 15.36
CA ILE A 233 13.31 21.03 14.69
C ILE A 233 11.99 21.82 14.52
N LEU A 234 10.93 21.14 14.08
CA LEU A 234 9.65 21.77 13.76
C LEU A 234 8.86 22.14 15.02
N THR A 235 8.75 21.23 15.99
CA THR A 235 8.01 21.48 17.23
C THR A 235 8.81 22.26 18.25
N ARG A 236 10.15 22.18 18.23
CA ARG A 236 11.05 22.67 19.29
C ARG A 236 10.69 22.14 20.69
N ALA A 237 9.99 21.01 20.75
CA ALA A 237 9.54 20.38 21.97
C ALA A 237 9.91 18.89 21.95
N VAL A 238 10.77 18.48 22.89
CA VAL A 238 11.32 17.12 22.93
C VAL A 238 10.25 16.11 23.28
N VAL A 239 9.36 16.45 24.21
CA VAL A 239 8.27 15.58 24.66
C VAL A 239 7.26 15.35 23.54
N ALA A 240 6.84 16.42 22.83
CA ALA A 240 5.97 16.31 21.67
C ALA A 240 6.57 15.39 20.59
N ALA A 241 7.84 15.62 20.22
CA ALA A 241 8.54 14.81 19.23
C ALA A 241 8.61 13.33 19.64
N ALA A 242 8.92 13.03 20.91
CA ALA A 242 8.99 11.67 21.42
C ALA A 242 7.62 10.97 21.42
N VAL A 243 6.55 11.67 21.82
CA VAL A 243 5.18 11.12 21.78
C VAL A 243 4.78 10.77 20.35
N ILE A 244 5.05 11.64 19.38
CA ILE A 244 4.70 11.41 17.97
C ILE A 244 5.42 10.18 17.43
N VAL A 245 6.74 10.09 17.64
CA VAL A 245 7.53 8.93 17.19
C VAL A 245 7.04 7.66 17.90
N GLY A 246 6.72 7.74 19.20
CA GLY A 246 6.13 6.63 19.95
C GLY A 246 4.79 6.17 19.37
N THR A 247 3.93 7.10 18.95
CA THR A 247 2.66 6.75 18.29
C THR A 247 2.85 6.07 16.94
N VAL A 248 3.89 6.43 16.18
CA VAL A 248 4.24 5.75 14.91
C VAL A 248 4.76 4.34 15.17
N VAL A 249 5.60 4.15 16.19
CA VAL A 249 6.06 2.79 16.56
C VAL A 249 4.88 1.93 17.01
N LEU A 250 3.95 2.51 17.76
CA LEU A 250 2.74 1.81 18.20
C LEU A 250 1.82 1.46 17.02
N SER A 251 1.73 2.31 15.99
CA SER A 251 0.97 2.02 14.77
C SER A 251 1.59 0.89 13.95
N LEU A 252 2.92 0.88 13.81
CA LEU A 252 3.67 -0.20 13.19
C LEU A 252 3.46 -1.53 13.91
N ALA A 253 3.58 -1.54 15.24
CA ALA A 253 3.37 -2.73 16.06
C ALA A 253 1.93 -3.25 15.94
N ALA A 254 0.95 -2.35 15.97
CA ALA A 254 -0.46 -2.71 15.80
C ALA A 254 -0.76 -3.25 14.40
N SER A 255 -0.21 -2.63 13.35
CA SER A 255 -0.34 -3.11 11.96
C SER A 255 0.20 -4.53 11.79
N PHE A 256 1.41 -4.78 12.29
CA PHE A 256 2.03 -6.10 12.22
C PHE A 256 1.22 -7.12 13.04
N GLY A 257 0.84 -6.79 14.27
CA GLY A 257 0.02 -7.67 15.11
C GLY A 257 -1.35 -8.00 14.50
N LEU A 258 -2.01 -7.01 13.90
CA LEU A 258 -3.27 -7.21 13.17
C LEU A 258 -3.07 -8.09 11.93
N SER A 259 -1.98 -7.91 11.19
CA SER A 259 -1.69 -8.73 10.02
C SER A 259 -1.39 -10.19 10.40
N VAL A 260 -0.61 -10.41 11.46
CA VAL A 260 -0.38 -11.74 12.04
C VAL A 260 -1.70 -12.40 12.46
N LEU A 261 -2.59 -11.65 13.12
CA LEU A 261 -3.90 -12.14 13.51
C LEU A 261 -4.73 -12.55 12.29
N VAL A 262 -4.80 -11.70 11.25
CA VAL A 262 -5.61 -11.96 10.06
C VAL A 262 -5.05 -13.12 9.23
N TRP A 263 -3.75 -13.14 8.96
CA TRP A 263 -3.17 -14.10 8.04
C TRP A 263 -2.81 -15.43 8.71
N GLN A 264 -2.17 -15.40 9.88
CA GLN A 264 -1.77 -16.63 10.56
C GLN A 264 -2.92 -17.28 11.33
N HIS A 265 -3.70 -16.50 12.10
CA HIS A 265 -4.74 -17.09 12.96
C HIS A 265 -6.08 -17.31 12.24
N ILE A 266 -6.49 -16.41 11.34
CA ILE A 266 -7.78 -16.54 10.65
C ILE A 266 -7.64 -17.33 9.33
N LEU A 267 -6.64 -17.00 8.51
CA LEU A 267 -6.44 -17.62 7.19
C LEU A 267 -5.48 -18.82 7.20
N GLY A 268 -4.71 -19.04 8.26
CA GLY A 268 -3.79 -20.17 8.39
C GLY A 268 -2.58 -20.13 7.46
N THR A 269 -2.20 -18.95 6.96
CA THR A 269 -1.08 -18.78 6.03
C THR A 269 0.02 -17.92 6.64
N GLU A 270 1.27 -18.32 6.43
CA GLU A 270 2.42 -17.57 6.94
C GLU A 270 2.58 -16.24 6.20
N LEU A 271 3.05 -15.22 6.94
CA LEU A 271 3.38 -13.94 6.34
C LEU A 271 4.68 -14.07 5.56
N HIS A 272 4.66 -13.56 4.33
CA HIS A 272 5.87 -13.42 3.56
C HIS A 272 6.81 -12.38 4.20
N TRP A 273 8.11 -12.67 4.24
CA TRP A 273 9.14 -11.81 4.88
C TRP A 273 9.15 -10.36 4.38
N MET A 274 8.84 -10.15 3.09
CA MET A 274 8.74 -8.82 2.47
C MET A 274 7.60 -7.96 3.04
N VAL A 275 6.55 -8.56 3.61
CA VAL A 275 5.38 -7.84 4.14
C VAL A 275 5.80 -6.88 5.24
N LEU A 276 6.66 -7.34 6.15
CA LEU A 276 7.17 -6.51 7.25
C LEU A 276 7.98 -5.32 6.73
N ALA A 277 8.91 -5.56 5.80
CA ALA A 277 9.73 -4.50 5.23
C ALA A 277 8.89 -3.44 4.52
N MET A 278 7.93 -3.85 3.69
CA MET A 278 7.08 -2.94 2.94
C MET A 278 6.11 -2.16 3.85
N ALA A 279 5.56 -2.83 4.87
CA ALA A 279 4.71 -2.18 5.86
C ALA A 279 5.49 -1.12 6.64
N VAL A 280 6.70 -1.43 7.09
CA VAL A 280 7.57 -0.47 7.80
C VAL A 280 7.86 0.75 6.93
N ILE A 281 8.27 0.56 5.67
CA ILE A 281 8.59 1.66 4.76
C ILE A 281 7.36 2.56 4.53
N ILE A 282 6.22 1.98 4.17
CA ILE A 282 5.03 2.76 3.79
C ILE A 282 4.37 3.40 5.02
N LEU A 283 4.24 2.67 6.13
CA LEU A 283 3.63 3.21 7.35
C LEU A 283 4.51 4.25 8.02
N LEU A 284 5.84 4.15 7.93
CA LEU A 284 6.73 5.24 8.39
C LEU A 284 6.58 6.48 7.53
N ALA A 285 6.59 6.32 6.20
CA ALA A 285 6.45 7.44 5.27
C ALA A 285 5.12 8.19 5.50
N VAL A 286 4.00 7.45 5.46
CA VAL A 286 2.68 8.03 5.63
C VAL A 286 2.38 8.39 7.08
N GLY A 287 2.95 7.68 8.05
CA GLY A 287 2.86 8.03 9.47
C GLY A 287 3.47 9.40 9.75
N ALA A 288 4.68 9.65 9.24
CA ALA A 288 5.45 10.85 9.50
C ALA A 288 4.79 12.12 8.92
N ASP A 289 4.39 12.10 7.65
CA ASP A 289 3.87 13.28 6.91
C ASP A 289 2.63 13.89 7.56
N TYR A 290 1.93 13.08 8.31
CA TYR A 290 0.50 13.16 8.45
C TYR A 290 0.24 13.41 9.95
N ASN A 291 1.10 12.83 10.81
CA ASN A 291 1.41 13.38 12.13
C ASN A 291 2.02 14.79 12.04
N LEU A 292 2.87 15.07 11.05
CA LEU A 292 3.45 16.39 10.87
C LEU A 292 2.38 17.46 10.63
N LEU A 293 1.45 17.20 9.70
CA LEU A 293 0.34 18.12 9.41
C LEU A 293 -0.50 18.43 10.66
N LEU A 294 -0.84 17.39 11.43
CA LEU A 294 -1.61 17.55 12.67
C LEU A 294 -0.88 18.44 13.67
N VAL A 295 0.41 18.23 13.84
CA VAL A 295 1.24 18.93 14.82
C VAL A 295 1.55 20.36 14.40
N SER A 296 1.79 20.60 13.11
CA SER A 296 1.92 21.96 12.58
C SER A 296 0.66 22.76 12.87
N ARG A 297 -0.51 22.15 12.66
CA ARG A 297 -1.80 22.81 12.94
C ARG A 297 -2.03 23.05 14.44
N LEU A 298 -1.72 22.05 15.27
CA LEU A 298 -1.76 22.16 16.73
C LEU A 298 -0.87 23.32 17.21
N LYS A 299 0.29 23.51 16.59
CA LYS A 299 1.23 24.59 16.90
C LYS A 299 0.73 25.97 16.43
N GLU A 300 0.09 26.05 15.28
CA GLU A 300 -0.52 27.29 14.78
C GLU A 300 -1.63 27.80 15.74
N GLU A 301 -2.51 26.89 16.15
CA GLU A 301 -3.68 27.20 16.99
C GLU A 301 -3.33 27.28 18.50
N ILE A 302 -2.07 27.06 18.87
CA ILE A 302 -1.60 27.06 20.26
C ILE A 302 -1.81 28.42 20.95
N HIS A 303 -1.84 29.52 20.17
CA HIS A 303 -2.02 30.88 20.65
C HIS A 303 -3.44 31.13 21.22
N ALA A 304 -4.42 30.31 20.81
CA ALA A 304 -5.78 30.36 21.33
C ALA A 304 -5.93 29.66 22.71
N GLY A 305 -4.87 29.02 23.21
CA GLY A 305 -4.86 28.20 24.42
C GLY A 305 -4.91 26.69 24.10
N ILE A 306 -4.30 25.86 24.96
CA ILE A 306 -4.06 24.43 24.65
C ILE A 306 -5.35 23.65 24.36
N GLY A 307 -6.39 23.81 25.20
CA GLY A 307 -7.65 23.08 25.01
C GLY A 307 -8.42 23.52 23.76
N THR A 308 -8.57 24.83 23.55
CA THR A 308 -9.25 25.39 22.37
C THR A 308 -8.47 25.14 21.09
N GLY A 309 -7.13 25.17 21.15
CA GLY A 309 -6.24 24.89 20.03
C GLY A 309 -6.32 23.44 19.56
N ILE A 310 -6.37 22.47 20.49
CA ILE A 310 -6.59 21.05 20.16
C ILE A 310 -7.95 20.88 19.46
N ILE A 311 -9.02 21.46 20.01
CA ILE A 311 -10.37 21.34 19.42
C ILE A 311 -10.42 21.95 18.02
N ARG A 312 -9.85 23.15 17.82
CA ARG A 312 -9.81 23.81 16.51
C ARG A 312 -8.93 23.08 15.50
N ALA A 313 -7.78 22.55 15.93
CA ALA A 313 -6.90 21.76 15.08
C ALA A 313 -7.58 20.46 14.63
N MET A 314 -8.23 19.74 15.56
CA MET A 314 -8.97 18.51 15.26
C MET A 314 -10.19 18.78 14.36
N GLY A 315 -10.96 19.82 14.65
CA GLY A 315 -12.14 20.18 13.85
C GLY A 315 -11.80 20.70 12.44
N GLY A 316 -10.68 21.41 12.30
CA GLY A 316 -10.29 22.03 11.03
C GLY A 316 -9.45 21.13 10.12
N SER A 317 -8.48 20.40 10.66
CA SER A 317 -7.54 19.59 9.87
C SER A 317 -7.70 18.09 10.08
N GLY A 318 -8.34 17.66 11.17
CA GLY A 318 -8.59 16.24 11.44
C GLY A 318 -9.44 15.60 10.35
N SER A 319 -10.50 16.26 9.88
CA SER A 319 -11.38 15.73 8.82
C SER A 319 -10.64 15.45 7.50
N VAL A 320 -9.74 16.35 7.10
CA VAL A 320 -8.93 16.21 5.87
C VAL A 320 -7.94 15.07 6.00
N VAL A 321 -7.24 14.98 7.13
CA VAL A 321 -6.24 13.92 7.37
C VAL A 321 -6.90 12.56 7.50
N THR A 322 -8.02 12.47 8.21
CA THR A 322 -8.78 11.21 8.34
C THR A 322 -9.37 10.77 7.01
N ALA A 323 -9.90 11.68 6.19
CA ALA A 323 -10.40 11.35 4.85
C ALA A 323 -9.28 10.84 3.94
N ALA A 324 -8.13 11.53 3.89
CA ALA A 324 -6.97 11.10 3.12
C ALA A 324 -6.46 9.72 3.56
N GLY A 325 -6.34 9.52 4.88
CA GLY A 325 -5.93 8.25 5.45
C GLY A 325 -6.90 7.10 5.16
N LEU A 326 -8.22 7.36 5.21
CA LEU A 326 -9.24 6.36 4.90
C LEU A 326 -9.21 5.96 3.41
N VAL A 327 -9.10 6.94 2.51
CA VAL A 327 -8.97 6.67 1.07
C VAL A 327 -7.74 5.81 0.81
N PHE A 328 -6.59 6.17 1.40
CA PHE A 328 -5.36 5.43 1.19
C PHE A 328 -5.43 4.01 1.76
N ALA A 329 -5.99 3.85 2.97
CA ALA A 329 -6.20 2.55 3.57
C ALA A 329 -7.11 1.65 2.74
N LEU A 330 -8.20 2.18 2.19
CA LEU A 330 -9.12 1.46 1.30
C LEU A 330 -8.44 1.06 -0.01
N THR A 331 -7.63 1.93 -0.61
CA THR A 331 -6.88 1.59 -1.83
C THR A 331 -5.86 0.47 -1.59
N MET A 332 -5.20 0.45 -0.42
CA MET A 332 -4.28 -0.62 -0.05
C MET A 332 -5.01 -1.93 0.23
N MET A 333 -6.15 -1.86 0.93
CA MET A 333 -7.00 -3.04 1.16
C MET A 333 -7.57 -3.63 -0.14
N ALA A 334 -7.79 -2.83 -1.19
CA ALA A 334 -8.23 -3.35 -2.49
C ALA A 334 -7.23 -4.34 -3.12
N MET A 335 -5.94 -4.25 -2.76
CA MET A 335 -4.91 -5.21 -3.20
C MET A 335 -5.15 -6.63 -2.64
N ALA A 336 -5.99 -6.79 -1.62
CA ALA A 336 -6.41 -8.10 -1.08
C ALA A 336 -7.08 -9.01 -2.11
N VAL A 337 -7.65 -8.43 -3.18
CA VAL A 337 -8.31 -9.16 -4.27
C VAL A 337 -7.29 -9.76 -5.25
N SER A 338 -6.01 -9.42 -5.14
CA SER A 338 -4.96 -9.95 -6.02
C SER A 338 -4.79 -11.46 -5.86
N GLU A 339 -4.60 -12.17 -6.97
CA GLU A 339 -4.26 -13.61 -7.00
C GLU A 339 -2.88 -13.88 -6.38
N LEU A 340 -2.00 -12.87 -6.32
CA LEU A 340 -0.73 -12.95 -5.61
C LEU A 340 -0.95 -12.72 -4.11
N THR A 341 -0.87 -13.79 -3.32
CA THR A 341 -1.01 -13.75 -1.85
C THR A 341 -0.08 -12.73 -1.20
N VAL A 342 1.15 -12.59 -1.71
CA VAL A 342 2.13 -11.61 -1.22
C VAL A 342 1.63 -10.17 -1.37
N ILE A 343 1.00 -9.84 -2.51
CA ILE A 343 0.47 -8.49 -2.76
C ILE A 343 -0.75 -8.24 -1.85
N GLY A 344 -1.62 -9.23 -1.70
CA GLY A 344 -2.75 -9.17 -0.77
C GLY A 344 -2.31 -8.97 0.68
N GLN A 345 -1.28 -9.70 1.14
CA GLN A 345 -0.69 -9.57 2.47
C GLN A 345 -0.12 -8.16 2.70
N VAL A 346 0.65 -7.63 1.75
CA VAL A 346 1.21 -6.27 1.84
C VAL A 346 0.09 -5.23 1.96
N GLY A 347 -0.88 -5.24 1.03
CA GLY A 347 -1.94 -4.24 0.99
C GLY A 347 -2.86 -4.28 2.21
N THR A 348 -3.24 -5.48 2.67
CA THR A 348 -4.06 -5.63 3.89
C THR A 348 -3.32 -5.18 5.14
N THR A 349 -2.03 -5.52 5.29
CA THR A 349 -1.19 -5.10 6.42
C THR A 349 -1.12 -3.58 6.52
N ILE A 350 -0.79 -2.93 5.40
CA ILE A 350 -0.69 -1.47 5.33
C ILE A 350 -2.06 -0.84 5.55
N GLY A 351 -3.11 -1.34 4.91
CA GLY A 351 -4.46 -0.81 5.04
C GLY A 351 -4.98 -0.86 6.48
N LEU A 352 -4.83 -2.00 7.17
CA LEU A 352 -5.18 -2.15 8.58
C LEU A 352 -4.33 -1.25 9.48
N GLY A 353 -3.03 -1.15 9.20
CA GLY A 353 -2.12 -0.25 9.91
C GLY A 353 -2.54 1.21 9.81
N LEU A 354 -2.87 1.66 8.60
CA LEU A 354 -3.34 3.03 8.35
C LEU A 354 -4.70 3.30 8.98
N LEU A 355 -5.64 2.34 8.94
CA LEU A 355 -6.91 2.49 9.64
C LEU A 355 -6.69 2.65 11.14
N PHE A 356 -5.83 1.82 11.73
CA PHE A 356 -5.53 1.91 13.15
C PHE A 356 -4.83 3.23 13.51
N ASP A 357 -3.86 3.66 12.69
CA ASP A 357 -3.16 4.92 12.87
C ASP A 357 -4.10 6.12 12.78
N THR A 358 -4.97 6.14 11.77
CA THR A 358 -5.85 7.29 11.51
C THR A 358 -7.01 7.36 12.49
N LEU A 359 -7.66 6.23 12.79
CA LEU A 359 -8.88 6.20 13.60
C LEU A 359 -8.61 6.07 15.09
N VAL A 360 -7.60 5.31 15.52
CA VAL A 360 -7.35 5.07 16.94
C VAL A 360 -6.27 6.01 17.44
N ILE A 361 -5.12 6.01 16.76
CA ILE A 361 -3.96 6.73 17.26
C ILE A 361 -4.14 8.23 17.08
N ARG A 362 -4.42 8.71 15.87
CA ARG A 362 -4.51 10.16 15.62
C ARG A 362 -5.81 10.79 16.05
N ALA A 363 -6.93 10.10 15.90
CA ALA A 363 -8.22 10.68 16.29
C ALA A 363 -8.38 10.72 17.81
N PHE A 364 -7.88 9.69 18.53
CA PHE A 364 -8.08 9.58 19.98
C PHE A 364 -6.79 9.67 20.79
N MET A 365 -5.77 8.88 20.48
CA MET A 365 -4.59 8.75 21.35
C MET A 365 -3.74 10.03 21.38
N THR A 366 -3.39 10.60 20.22
CA THR A 366 -2.52 11.78 20.10
C THR A 366 -3.13 13.02 20.76
N PRO A 367 -4.41 13.38 20.53
CA PRO A 367 -5.05 14.51 21.20
C PRO A 367 -5.20 14.28 22.70
N SER A 368 -5.49 13.04 23.13
CA SER A 368 -5.62 12.71 24.56
C SER A 368 -4.29 12.84 25.30
N ILE A 369 -3.20 12.35 24.71
CA ILE A 369 -1.85 12.50 25.30
C ILE A 369 -1.46 13.99 25.35
N ALA A 370 -1.73 14.75 24.28
CA ALA A 370 -1.47 16.18 24.25
C ALA A 370 -2.28 16.95 25.31
N ALA A 371 -3.55 16.58 25.51
CA ALA A 371 -4.41 17.17 26.53
C ALA A 371 -3.96 16.81 27.96
N LEU A 372 -3.56 15.56 28.21
CA LEU A 372 -3.09 15.08 29.51
C LEU A 372 -1.75 15.71 29.92
N LEU A 373 -0.81 15.80 28.99
CA LEU A 373 0.52 16.38 29.25
C LEU A 373 0.49 17.92 29.27
N GLY A 374 -0.50 18.55 28.63
CA GLY A 374 -0.75 19.98 28.68
C GLY A 374 0.49 20.84 28.36
N PRO A 375 0.97 21.70 29.28
CA PRO A 375 2.15 22.53 29.05
C PRO A 375 3.46 21.72 29.02
N TRP A 376 3.50 20.52 29.59
CA TRP A 376 4.68 19.65 29.59
C TRP A 376 4.90 18.99 28.23
N PHE A 377 3.83 18.82 27.44
CA PHE A 377 3.90 18.35 26.05
C PHE A 377 4.82 19.22 25.19
N TRP A 378 4.83 20.53 25.47
CA TRP A 378 5.58 21.52 24.71
C TRP A 378 6.97 21.82 25.29
N TRP A 379 7.38 21.12 26.35
CA TRP A 379 8.70 21.34 26.97
C TRP A 379 9.83 21.12 25.96
N PRO A 380 10.78 22.08 25.80
CA PRO A 380 11.13 23.21 26.69
C PRO A 380 10.41 24.54 26.41
N GLN A 381 9.55 24.63 25.39
CA GLN A 381 8.81 25.86 25.10
C GLN A 381 7.73 26.10 26.16
N ARG A 382 7.73 27.29 26.77
CA ARG A 382 6.68 27.69 27.72
C ARG A 382 5.44 28.16 26.96
N VAL A 383 4.44 27.29 26.90
CA VAL A 383 3.14 27.56 26.28
C VAL A 383 2.13 27.96 27.35
N ARG A 384 1.33 29.00 27.09
CA ARG A 384 0.27 29.45 28.00
C ARG A 384 -0.96 28.56 27.88
N THR A 385 -1.52 28.19 29.03
CA THR A 385 -2.73 27.36 29.11
C THR A 385 -4.03 28.13 28.79
N ARG A 386 -4.00 29.47 28.85
CA ARG A 386 -5.15 30.34 28.54
C ARG A 386 -4.77 31.39 27.48
N PRO A 387 -5.71 31.79 26.60
CA PRO A 387 -5.48 32.87 25.65
C PRO A 387 -5.18 34.19 26.38
N VAL A 388 -4.46 35.08 25.69
CA VAL A 388 -4.18 36.42 26.21
C VAL A 388 -5.54 37.13 26.40
N PRO A 389 -5.84 37.69 27.59
CA PRO A 389 -7.07 38.42 27.81
C PRO A 389 -7.18 39.55 26.77
N ALA A 390 -8.12 39.43 25.84
CA ALA A 390 -8.48 40.52 24.95
C ALA A 390 -9.42 41.46 25.71
N PRO A 391 -9.16 42.79 25.72
CA PRO A 391 -10.09 43.74 26.28
C PRO A 391 -11.45 43.61 25.57
N TRP A 392 -12.55 43.64 26.34
CA TRP A 392 -13.89 43.66 25.77
C TRP A 392 -14.02 44.86 24.80
N PRO A 393 -14.59 44.67 23.59
CA PRO A 393 -14.82 45.81 22.69
C PRO A 393 -15.66 46.85 23.43
N ARG A 394 -15.14 48.07 23.52
CA ARG A 394 -15.85 49.17 24.20
C ARG A 394 -17.18 49.41 23.46
N PRO A 395 -18.34 49.38 24.13
CA PRO A 395 -19.58 49.80 23.50
C PRO A 395 -19.49 51.32 23.27
N GLY A 396 -19.18 51.73 22.05
CA GLY A 396 -19.00 53.15 21.73
C GLY A 396 -18.20 53.37 20.46
N GLY A 397 -18.90 53.24 19.33
CA GLY A 397 -18.36 53.50 18.00
C GLY A 397 -19.26 52.89 16.96
N LEU A 398 -20.49 53.42 16.83
CA LEU A 398 -21.22 53.30 15.57
C LEU A 398 -20.24 53.72 14.48
N GLN A 399 -19.83 52.76 13.66
CA GLN A 399 -19.21 53.05 12.38
C GLN A 399 -20.21 53.94 11.64
N SER A 400 -19.93 55.24 11.57
CA SER A 400 -20.59 56.11 10.61
C SER A 400 -20.20 55.58 9.25
N ASP A 401 -21.18 54.96 8.61
CA ASP A 401 -21.16 54.58 7.21
C ASP A 401 -20.62 55.77 6.37
N PRO A 402 -19.56 55.61 5.57
CA PRO A 402 -19.07 56.69 4.71
C PRO A 402 -20.02 57.07 3.57
N SER A 403 -21.22 56.47 3.47
CA SER A 403 -22.11 56.63 2.32
C SER A 403 -23.29 57.60 2.48
N GLU A 404 -23.51 58.23 3.65
CA GLU A 404 -24.52 59.29 3.78
C GLU A 404 -23.94 60.69 3.61
N GLY A 405 -23.67 61.05 2.35
CA GLY A 405 -23.60 62.45 1.93
C GLY A 405 -25.00 63.05 1.80
N VAL A 406 -25.53 63.63 2.87
CA VAL A 406 -26.75 64.46 2.83
C VAL A 406 -26.38 65.92 2.58
N LYS A 407 -26.58 66.32 1.31
CA LYS A 407 -27.10 67.58 0.74
C LYS A 407 -26.82 68.92 1.43
N VAL A 408 -26.30 69.85 0.61
CA VAL A 408 -26.83 71.23 0.53
C VAL A 408 -27.51 71.38 -0.83
#